data_AF-A0AA37US96-F1
#
_entry.id   AF-A0AA37US96-F1
#
_cell.length_a   1.000
_cell.length_b   1.000
_cell.length_c   1.000
_cell.angle_alpha   90.00
_cell.angle_beta   90.00
_cell.angle_gamma   90.00
#
_symmetry.space_group_name_H-M   'P 1'
#
loop_
_entity.id
_entity.type
_entity.pdbx_description
1 polymer ?
#
loop_
_entity_poly.entity_id
_entity_poly.type
_entity_poly.pdbx_seq_one_letter_code
_entity_poly.pdbx_strand_id
1 'polypeptide(L)'
;MARSIFRDTIGSVVYHYVYNPLAVSPLRLIPGSKVYAVTKWRLALDDYYGTRTRKIHKLHQNYGNAVRISPDEVSFSSLSALRTIYGAGSGFERTNFYRMFDVYGRQNLFTFAEGRKHGERKKLLAHAYSKSVVLSWTGIARPLVEKNVKSFLDLLEQEKNVAEEIFHSLHWFSLDSITGFLYGDKHGELMH
;
A
#
# COMPACT_ATOMS: atom_id res chain seq x y z
N MET A 1 1.94 -48.29 8.85
CA MET A 1 1.18 -47.11 9.31
C MET A 1 1.72 -45.80 8.73
N ALA A 2 3.00 -45.44 8.93
CA ALA A 2 3.60 -44.18 8.45
C ALA A 2 3.50 -43.93 6.92
N ARG A 3 3.64 -44.97 6.08
CA ARG A 3 3.52 -44.85 4.61
C ARG A 3 2.11 -44.51 4.12
N SER A 4 1.06 -44.93 4.84
CA SER A 4 -0.33 -44.58 4.50
C SER A 4 -0.60 -43.12 4.83
N ILE A 5 -0.23 -42.69 6.04
CA ILE A 5 -0.41 -41.31 6.51
C ILE A 5 0.29 -40.32 5.57
N PHE A 6 1.50 -40.65 5.11
CA PHE A 6 2.24 -39.81 4.16
C PHE A 6 1.54 -39.68 2.80
N ARG A 7 1.05 -40.78 2.23
CA ARG A 7 0.28 -40.78 0.97
C ARG A 7 -1.00 -39.97 1.10
N ASP A 8 -1.73 -40.16 2.20
CA ASP A 8 -3.03 -39.53 2.43
C ASP A 8 -2.85 -38.00 2.65
N THR A 9 -1.75 -37.60 3.32
CA THR A 9 -1.36 -36.19 3.48
C THR A 9 -0.98 -35.55 2.14
N ILE A 10 -0.18 -36.23 1.31
CA ILE A 10 0.14 -35.73 -0.05
C ILE A 10 -1.12 -35.56 -0.88
N GLY A 11 -2.03 -36.55 -0.85
CA GLY A 11 -3.29 -36.48 -1.57
C GLY A 11 -4.14 -35.28 -1.14
N SER A 12 -4.23 -35.03 0.18
CA SER A 12 -4.92 -33.87 0.73
C SER A 12 -4.27 -32.55 0.28
N VAL A 13 -2.95 -32.43 0.34
CA VAL A 13 -2.22 -31.23 -0.10
C VAL A 13 -2.45 -30.97 -1.59
N VAL A 14 -2.32 -31.97 -2.44
CA VAL A 14 -2.57 -31.82 -3.89
C VAL A 14 -4.01 -31.43 -4.16
N TYR A 15 -4.98 -32.03 -3.44
CA TYR A 15 -6.38 -31.67 -3.56
C TYR A 15 -6.64 -30.21 -3.19
N HIS A 16 -6.13 -29.76 -2.04
CA HIS A 16 -6.38 -28.40 -1.55
C HIS A 16 -5.64 -27.31 -2.34
N TYR A 17 -4.40 -27.56 -2.74
CA TYR A 17 -3.57 -26.53 -3.38
C TYR A 17 -3.61 -26.57 -4.91
N VAL A 18 -3.95 -27.70 -5.53
CA VAL A 18 -3.96 -27.81 -7.01
C VAL A 18 -5.38 -28.01 -7.53
N TYR A 19 -6.09 -29.04 -7.04
CA TYR A 19 -7.40 -29.39 -7.59
C TYR A 19 -8.47 -28.37 -7.24
N ASN A 20 -8.61 -28.03 -5.95
CA ASN A 20 -9.62 -27.08 -5.48
C ASN A 20 -9.53 -25.71 -6.20
N PRO A 21 -8.38 -25.01 -6.24
CA PRO A 21 -8.31 -23.70 -6.86
C PRO A 21 -8.55 -23.71 -8.37
N LEU A 22 -8.21 -24.79 -9.07
CA LEU A 22 -8.35 -24.88 -10.53
C LEU A 22 -9.71 -25.41 -10.98
N ALA A 23 -10.29 -26.38 -10.25
CA ALA A 23 -11.49 -27.08 -10.69
C ALA A 23 -12.74 -26.68 -9.91
N VAL A 24 -12.64 -26.32 -8.63
CA VAL A 24 -13.82 -26.14 -7.75
C VAL A 24 -14.06 -24.68 -7.38
N SER A 25 -12.99 -23.91 -7.18
CA SER A 25 -13.08 -22.52 -6.72
C SER A 25 -13.97 -21.66 -7.63
N PRO A 26 -14.81 -20.77 -7.07
CA PRO A 26 -15.61 -19.82 -7.86
C PRO A 26 -14.72 -18.89 -8.70
N LEU A 27 -13.46 -18.69 -8.29
CA LEU A 27 -12.48 -17.88 -9.01
C LEU A 27 -11.88 -18.60 -10.24
N ARG A 28 -12.27 -19.84 -10.54
CA ARG A 28 -11.80 -20.57 -11.74
C ARG A 28 -12.22 -19.92 -13.06
N LEU A 29 -13.30 -19.16 -13.05
CA LEU A 29 -13.83 -18.46 -14.22
C LEU A 29 -13.03 -17.20 -14.58
N ILE A 30 -12.22 -16.71 -13.65
CA ILE A 30 -11.43 -15.51 -13.84
C ILE A 30 -10.16 -15.88 -14.62
N PRO A 31 -9.89 -15.21 -15.75
CA PRO A 31 -8.74 -15.54 -16.57
C PRO A 31 -7.43 -15.20 -15.84
N GLY A 32 -6.37 -15.94 -16.15
CA GLY A 32 -5.07 -15.75 -15.50
C GLY A 32 -4.15 -16.94 -15.70
N SER A 33 -2.89 -16.79 -15.28
CA SER A 33 -1.93 -17.89 -15.36
C SER A 33 -2.21 -18.92 -14.26
N LYS A 34 -2.26 -20.20 -14.66
CA LYS A 34 -2.54 -21.33 -13.74
C LYS A 34 -1.55 -21.39 -12.58
N VAL A 35 -0.33 -20.92 -12.77
CA VAL A 35 0.70 -20.90 -11.71
C VAL A 35 0.29 -19.97 -10.56
N TYR A 36 -0.29 -18.80 -10.86
CA TYR A 36 -0.82 -17.89 -9.85
C TYR A 36 -2.12 -18.41 -9.23
N ALA A 37 -2.93 -19.15 -9.99
CA ALA A 37 -4.16 -19.74 -9.46
C ALA A 37 -3.89 -20.87 -8.44
N VAL A 38 -2.77 -21.59 -8.56
CA VAL A 38 -2.41 -22.73 -7.69
C VAL A 38 -1.73 -22.29 -6.39
N THR A 39 -0.91 -21.23 -6.43
CA THR A 39 -0.09 -20.89 -5.27
C THR A 39 0.18 -19.40 -5.09
N LYS A 40 0.16 -18.96 -3.82
CA LYS A 40 0.56 -17.60 -3.39
C LYS A 40 2.04 -17.34 -3.59
N TRP A 41 2.86 -18.40 -3.54
CA TRP A 41 4.32 -18.29 -3.60
C TRP A 41 4.82 -17.70 -4.91
N ARG A 42 4.10 -17.91 -6.02
CA ARG A 42 4.47 -17.32 -7.30
C ARG A 42 4.44 -15.79 -7.23
N LEU A 43 3.42 -15.24 -6.60
CA LEU A 43 3.24 -13.81 -6.41
C LEU A 43 4.25 -13.25 -5.40
N ALA A 44 4.47 -13.95 -4.28
CA ALA A 44 5.49 -13.59 -3.30
C ALA A 44 6.91 -13.56 -3.90
N LEU A 45 7.23 -14.48 -4.82
CA LEU A 45 8.49 -14.46 -5.56
C LEU A 45 8.61 -13.21 -6.45
N ASP A 46 7.50 -12.76 -7.05
CA ASP A 46 7.51 -11.53 -7.84
C ASP A 46 7.72 -10.29 -6.99
N ASP A 47 7.16 -10.29 -5.77
CA ASP A 47 7.39 -9.24 -4.77
C ASP A 47 8.85 -9.22 -4.34
N TYR A 48 9.43 -10.39 -4.03
CA TYR A 48 10.84 -10.52 -3.64
C TYR A 48 11.81 -9.97 -4.69
N TYR A 49 11.55 -10.20 -5.98
CA TYR A 49 12.36 -9.65 -7.07
C TYR A 49 11.96 -8.23 -7.51
N GLY A 50 11.00 -7.59 -6.85
CA GLY A 50 10.52 -6.26 -7.26
C GLY A 50 9.90 -6.22 -8.67
N THR A 51 9.35 -7.35 -9.13
CA THR A 51 8.80 -7.52 -10.48
C THR A 51 7.26 -7.59 -10.52
N ARG A 52 6.60 -7.59 -9.35
CA ARG A 52 5.14 -7.73 -9.20
C ARG A 52 4.35 -6.85 -10.16
N THR A 53 4.56 -5.54 -10.10
CA THR A 53 3.81 -4.57 -10.91
C THR A 53 3.94 -4.84 -12.41
N ARG A 54 5.17 -5.08 -12.90
CA ARG A 54 5.41 -5.37 -14.32
C ARG A 54 4.74 -6.67 -14.76
N LYS A 55 4.77 -7.70 -13.91
CA LYS A 55 4.18 -9.01 -14.23
C LYS A 55 2.65 -8.96 -14.20
N ILE A 56 2.06 -8.30 -13.20
CA ILE A 56 0.60 -8.08 -13.14
C ILE A 56 0.15 -7.24 -14.35
N HIS A 57 0.90 -6.21 -14.74
CA HIS A 57 0.60 -5.44 -15.94
C HIS A 57 0.59 -6.31 -17.20
N LYS A 58 1.60 -7.17 -17.39
CA LYS A 58 1.63 -8.15 -18.49
C LYS A 58 0.45 -9.13 -18.45
N LEU A 59 0.04 -9.57 -17.25
CA LEU A 59 -1.16 -10.40 -17.11
C LEU A 59 -2.40 -9.65 -17.60
N HIS A 60 -2.57 -8.39 -17.22
CA HIS A 60 -3.69 -7.58 -17.71
C HIS A 60 -3.65 -7.34 -19.23
N GLN A 61 -2.45 -7.16 -19.81
CA GLN A 61 -2.30 -7.08 -21.27
C GLN A 61 -2.76 -8.37 -21.98
N ASN A 62 -2.51 -9.53 -21.38
CA ASN A 62 -2.82 -10.83 -21.99
C ASN A 62 -4.25 -11.33 -21.73
N TYR A 63 -4.80 -11.05 -20.54
CA TYR A 63 -6.03 -11.66 -20.05
C TYR A 63 -7.16 -10.63 -19.84
N GLY A 64 -6.89 -9.33 -19.98
CA GLY A 64 -7.86 -8.26 -19.88
C GLY A 64 -8.00 -7.65 -18.48
N ASN A 65 -9.18 -7.10 -18.19
CA ASN A 65 -9.35 -6.17 -17.07
C ASN A 65 -9.49 -6.81 -15.67
N ALA A 66 -9.65 -8.12 -15.59
CA ALA A 66 -9.75 -8.86 -14.34
C ALA A 66 -8.89 -10.11 -14.45
N VAL A 67 -7.85 -10.24 -13.63
CA VAL A 67 -6.89 -11.33 -13.71
C VAL A 67 -6.65 -11.96 -12.35
N ARG A 68 -6.66 -13.28 -12.29
CA ARG A 68 -6.36 -14.01 -11.05
C ARG A 68 -4.85 -14.02 -10.80
N ILE A 69 -4.42 -13.47 -9.66
CA ILE A 69 -3.01 -13.32 -9.28
C ILE A 69 -2.61 -14.17 -8.07
N SER A 70 -3.56 -14.84 -7.43
CA SER A 70 -3.37 -15.75 -6.29
C SER A 70 -4.52 -16.76 -6.27
N PRO A 71 -4.46 -17.87 -5.51
CA PRO A 71 -5.62 -18.75 -5.32
C PRO A 71 -6.88 -18.02 -4.86
N ASP A 72 -6.74 -16.92 -4.13
CA ASP A 72 -7.81 -16.14 -3.48
C ASP A 72 -7.77 -14.64 -3.80
N GLU A 73 -6.92 -14.19 -4.73
CA GLU A 73 -6.79 -12.76 -5.09
C GLU A 73 -6.96 -12.53 -6.60
N VAL A 74 -7.65 -11.43 -6.91
CA VAL A 74 -7.94 -10.97 -8.26
C VAL A 74 -7.48 -9.52 -8.39
N SER A 75 -6.73 -9.25 -9.43
CA SER A 75 -6.33 -7.89 -9.81
C SER A 75 -7.30 -7.34 -10.84
N PHE A 76 -7.68 -6.07 -10.69
CA PHE A 76 -8.57 -5.37 -11.59
C PHE A 76 -7.89 -4.12 -12.16
N SER A 77 -8.10 -3.85 -13.46
CA SER A 77 -7.53 -2.68 -14.15
C SER A 77 -8.57 -1.76 -14.79
N SER A 78 -9.86 -1.93 -14.50
CA SER A 78 -10.93 -1.07 -15.03
C SER A 78 -11.33 0.05 -14.07
N LEU A 79 -11.76 1.18 -14.64
CA LEU A 79 -12.27 2.31 -13.87
C LEU A 79 -13.56 1.95 -13.10
N SER A 80 -14.40 1.10 -13.67
CA SER A 80 -15.61 0.61 -13.01
C SER A 80 -15.27 -0.18 -11.74
N ALA A 81 -14.32 -1.12 -11.82
CA ALA A 81 -13.87 -1.88 -10.66
C ALA A 81 -13.23 -0.97 -9.60
N LEU A 82 -12.42 0.00 -10.02
CA LEU A 82 -11.83 0.98 -9.10
C LEU A 82 -12.91 1.76 -8.34
N ARG A 83 -13.95 2.23 -9.02
CA ARG A 83 -15.08 2.91 -8.38
C ARG A 83 -15.90 1.99 -7.47
N THR A 84 -16.11 0.74 -7.85
CA THR A 84 -16.84 -0.23 -7.02
C THR A 84 -16.06 -0.61 -5.76
N ILE A 85 -14.75 -0.83 -5.87
CA ILE A 85 -13.92 -1.30 -4.77
C ILE A 85 -13.54 -0.14 -3.83
N TYR A 86 -13.18 1.02 -4.37
CA TYR A 86 -12.67 2.16 -3.59
C TYR A 86 -13.64 3.36 -3.49
N GLY A 87 -14.81 3.28 -4.13
CA GLY A 87 -15.78 4.37 -4.12
C GLY A 87 -16.45 4.57 -2.76
N ALA A 88 -17.11 5.72 -2.63
CA ALA A 88 -17.91 6.04 -1.45
C ALA A 88 -19.03 5.01 -1.27
N GLY A 89 -19.18 4.50 -0.04
CA GLY A 89 -20.15 3.45 0.27
C GLY A 89 -19.73 2.03 -0.15
N SER A 90 -18.50 1.83 -0.61
CA SER A 90 -17.94 0.50 -0.84
C SER A 90 -17.98 -0.33 0.45
N GLY A 91 -18.45 -1.57 0.35
CA GLY A 91 -18.38 -2.57 1.42
C GLY A 91 -17.07 -3.37 1.43
N PHE A 92 -16.13 -3.07 0.54
CA PHE A 92 -14.84 -3.76 0.51
C PHE A 92 -13.92 -3.22 1.60
N GLU A 93 -13.44 -4.10 2.46
CA GLU A 93 -12.54 -3.79 3.56
C GLU A 93 -11.08 -4.09 3.22
N ARG A 94 -10.16 -3.45 3.93
CA ARG A 94 -8.73 -3.78 3.81
C ARG A 94 -8.49 -5.18 4.37
N THR A 95 -7.59 -5.92 3.74
CA THR A 95 -7.22 -7.26 4.19
C THR A 95 -6.32 -7.20 5.43
N ASN A 96 -6.15 -8.34 6.09
CA ASN A 96 -5.22 -8.51 7.21
C ASN A 96 -3.76 -8.18 6.86
N PHE A 97 -3.41 -8.03 5.58
CA PHE A 97 -2.13 -7.52 5.12
C PHE A 97 -1.71 -6.26 5.87
N TYR A 98 -2.64 -5.32 6.07
CA TYR A 98 -2.32 -4.05 6.72
C TYR A 98 -1.97 -4.17 8.20
N ARG A 99 -2.30 -5.30 8.86
CA ARG A 99 -1.97 -5.52 10.27
C ARG A 99 -0.47 -5.64 10.53
N MET A 100 0.34 -5.89 9.50
CA MET A 100 1.81 -5.86 9.64
C MET A 100 2.33 -4.46 10.03
N PHE A 101 1.53 -3.41 9.80
CA PHE A 101 1.85 -2.03 10.16
C PHE A 101 1.17 -1.59 11.46
N ASP A 102 0.61 -2.53 12.23
CA ASP A 102 0.08 -2.25 13.57
C ASP A 102 1.25 -1.85 14.48
N VAL A 103 1.04 -0.82 15.29
CA VAL A 103 2.08 -0.26 16.17
C VAL A 103 1.72 -0.64 17.61
N TYR A 104 2.63 -1.32 18.30
CA TYR A 104 2.41 -1.88 19.64
C TYR A 104 1.16 -2.77 19.73
N GLY A 105 0.87 -3.52 18.67
CA GLY A 105 -0.30 -4.40 18.58
C GLY A 105 -1.65 -3.66 18.47
N ARG A 106 -1.63 -2.34 18.24
CA ARG A 106 -2.84 -1.53 18.07
C ARG A 106 -3.00 -1.05 16.63
N GLN A 107 -4.24 -1.08 16.16
CA GLN A 107 -4.59 -0.51 14.86
C GLN A 107 -4.47 1.01 14.90
N ASN A 108 -3.95 1.57 13.80
CA ASN A 108 -3.86 3.00 13.56
C ASN A 108 -4.72 3.39 12.35
N LEU A 109 -4.74 4.68 12.00
CA LEU A 109 -5.57 5.17 10.90
C LEU A 109 -5.28 4.46 9.56
N PHE A 110 -4.04 4.04 9.36
CA PHE A 110 -3.61 3.30 8.17
C PHE A 110 -3.98 1.81 8.21
N THR A 111 -4.08 1.19 9.38
CA THR A 111 -4.30 -0.26 9.49
C THR A 111 -5.73 -0.69 9.80
N PHE A 112 -6.65 0.24 10.08
CA PHE A 112 -8.06 -0.12 10.22
C PHE A 112 -8.59 -0.85 8.99
N ALA A 113 -9.11 -2.06 9.21
CA ALA A 113 -9.83 -2.83 8.19
C ALA A 113 -11.26 -2.34 8.01
N GLU A 114 -11.97 -2.10 9.13
CA GLU A 114 -13.37 -1.69 9.16
C GLU A 114 -13.54 -0.23 8.71
N GLY A 115 -14.30 -0.01 7.64
CA GLY A 115 -14.51 1.30 7.04
C GLY A 115 -15.15 2.32 8.01
N ARG A 116 -16.06 1.87 8.87
CA ARG A 116 -16.74 2.73 9.86
C ARG A 116 -15.77 3.27 10.92
N LYS A 117 -15.01 2.39 11.57
CA LYS A 117 -13.99 2.79 12.57
C LYS A 117 -12.93 3.70 11.95
N HIS A 118 -12.50 3.38 10.72
CA HIS A 118 -11.58 4.23 9.97
C HIS A 118 -12.18 5.64 9.75
N GLY A 119 -13.45 5.72 9.33
CA GLY A 119 -14.16 6.98 9.12
C GLY A 119 -14.32 7.82 10.39
N GLU A 120 -14.72 7.20 11.50
CA GLU A 120 -14.84 7.86 12.81
C GLU A 120 -13.50 8.44 13.26
N ARG A 121 -12.41 7.67 13.19
CA ARG A 121 -11.07 8.15 13.55
C ARG A 121 -10.57 9.23 12.61
N LYS A 122 -10.79 9.08 11.29
CA LYS A 122 -10.41 10.07 10.28
C LYS A 122 -11.09 11.41 10.54
N LYS A 123 -12.38 11.40 10.91
CA LYS A 123 -13.16 12.61 11.16
C LYS A 123 -12.55 13.49 12.26
N LEU A 124 -11.94 12.88 13.29
CA LEU A 124 -11.27 13.60 14.37
C LEU A 124 -10.05 14.41 13.89
N LEU A 125 -9.36 13.94 12.84
CA LEU A 125 -8.15 14.57 12.32
C LEU A 125 -8.40 15.42 11.07
N ALA A 126 -9.51 15.19 10.36
CA ALA A 126 -9.79 15.79 9.05
C ALA A 126 -9.73 17.32 9.04
N HIS A 127 -10.13 17.99 10.13
CA HIS A 127 -10.11 19.45 10.23
C HIS A 127 -8.69 20.02 10.12
N ALA A 128 -7.72 19.40 10.82
CA ALA A 128 -6.32 19.85 10.83
C ALA A 128 -5.67 19.81 9.43
N TYR A 129 -6.11 18.87 8.58
CA TYR A 129 -5.64 18.70 7.20
C TYR A 129 -6.54 19.38 6.17
N SER A 130 -7.52 20.18 6.59
CA SER A 130 -8.40 20.88 5.65
C SER A 130 -7.65 21.99 4.91
N LYS A 131 -8.04 22.23 3.65
CA LYS A 131 -7.42 23.28 2.82
C LYS A 131 -7.49 24.66 3.48
N SER A 132 -8.59 24.97 4.17
CA SER A 132 -8.76 26.25 4.88
C SER A 132 -7.78 26.39 6.04
N VAL A 133 -7.51 25.32 6.79
CA VAL A 133 -6.54 25.34 7.90
C VAL A 133 -5.11 25.40 7.36
N VAL A 134 -4.78 24.55 6.39
CA VAL A 134 -3.42 24.46 5.82
C VAL A 134 -3.02 25.76 5.11
N LEU A 135 -3.95 26.41 4.40
CA LEU A 135 -3.69 27.66 3.68
C LEU A 135 -4.02 28.92 4.50
N SER A 136 -4.41 28.79 5.76
CA SER A 136 -4.73 29.93 6.61
C SER A 136 -3.51 30.84 6.77
N TRP A 137 -3.72 32.15 6.64
CA TRP A 137 -2.69 33.17 6.90
C TRP A 137 -2.27 33.24 8.37
N THR A 138 -3.15 32.83 9.28
CA THR A 138 -2.89 32.77 10.73
C THR A 138 -2.47 31.38 11.19
N GLY A 139 -2.40 30.40 10.27
CA GLY A 139 -2.04 29.02 10.56
C GLY A 139 -0.53 28.80 10.53
N ILE A 140 -0.08 27.70 11.15
CA ILE A 140 1.35 27.33 11.20
C ILE A 140 1.84 26.62 9.93
N ALA A 141 0.94 25.97 9.18
CA ALA A 141 1.32 25.06 8.11
C ALA A 141 1.96 25.78 6.92
N ARG A 142 1.34 26.88 6.47
CA ARG A 142 1.85 27.68 5.37
C ARG A 142 3.25 28.26 5.61
N PRO A 143 3.51 29.03 6.69
CA PRO A 143 4.84 29.59 6.92
C PRO A 143 5.90 28.51 7.16
N LEU A 144 5.53 27.37 7.76
CA LEU A 144 6.42 26.23 7.92
C LEU A 144 6.86 25.66 6.55
N VAL A 145 5.91 25.40 5.66
CA VAL A 145 6.22 24.87 4.31
C VAL A 145 7.04 25.87 3.51
N GLU A 146 6.69 27.15 3.55
CA GLU A 146 7.46 28.21 2.86
C GLU A 146 8.91 28.27 3.38
N LYS A 147 9.10 28.17 4.70
CA LYS A 147 10.42 28.09 5.34
C LYS A 147 11.21 26.86 4.88
N ASN A 148 10.60 25.67 4.96
CA ASN A 148 11.28 24.42 4.59
C ASN A 148 11.65 24.38 3.10
N VAL A 149 10.79 24.91 2.22
CA VAL A 149 11.09 25.06 0.79
C VAL A 149 12.28 25.98 0.59
N LYS A 150 12.31 27.12 1.28
CA LYS A 150 13.43 28.05 1.21
C LYS A 150 14.74 27.37 1.67
N SER A 151 14.73 26.72 2.82
CA SER A 151 15.91 25.99 3.32
C SER A 151 16.38 24.91 2.35
N PHE A 152 15.46 24.18 1.73
CA PHE A 152 15.81 23.19 0.71
C PHE A 152 16.45 23.82 -0.53
N LEU A 153 15.94 24.96 -1.01
CA LEU A 153 16.54 25.68 -2.13
C LEU A 153 17.92 26.25 -1.79
N ASP A 154 18.08 26.81 -0.59
CA ASP A 154 19.35 27.35 -0.12
C ASP A 154 20.44 26.25 -0.06
N LEU A 155 20.09 25.03 0.35
CA LEU A 155 20.99 23.87 0.31
C LEU A 155 21.40 23.51 -1.12
N LEU A 156 20.43 23.41 -2.04
CA LEU A 156 20.73 23.11 -3.45
C LEU A 156 21.62 24.17 -4.11
N GLU A 157 21.50 25.44 -3.70
CA GLU A 157 22.35 26.51 -4.21
C GLU A 157 23.78 26.49 -3.67
N GLN A 158 24.01 25.91 -2.49
CA GLN A 158 25.35 25.77 -1.90
C GLN A 158 26.13 24.60 -2.51
N GLU A 159 25.44 23.57 -3.01
CA GLU A 159 26.05 22.32 -3.49
C GLU A 159 26.17 22.23 -5.02
N LYS A 160 26.22 23.36 -5.74
CA LYS A 160 26.19 23.46 -7.22
C LYS A 160 27.18 22.58 -8.00
N ASN A 161 28.24 22.07 -7.36
CA ASN A 161 29.31 21.30 -8.00
C ASN A 161 29.40 19.83 -7.55
N VAL A 162 28.48 19.34 -6.72
CA VAL A 162 28.41 17.93 -6.35
C VAL A 162 27.21 17.33 -7.07
N ALA A 163 27.41 16.20 -7.76
CA ALA A 163 26.28 15.38 -8.23
C ALA A 163 25.67 14.69 -7.00
N GLU A 164 24.97 15.46 -6.18
CA GLU A 164 24.29 14.97 -4.98
C GLU A 164 23.01 14.23 -5.39
N GLU A 165 22.80 13.08 -4.74
CA GLU A 165 21.57 12.33 -4.86
C GLU A 165 20.45 13.11 -4.12
N ILE A 166 19.62 13.83 -4.88
CA ILE A 166 18.49 14.64 -4.37
C ILE A 166 17.53 13.83 -3.47
N PHE A 167 17.59 12.50 -3.52
CA PHE A 167 16.79 11.61 -2.67
C PHE A 167 16.98 11.91 -1.17
N HIS A 168 18.23 12.12 -0.72
CA HIS A 168 18.51 12.38 0.70
C HIS A 168 17.95 13.73 1.15
N SER A 169 18.22 14.79 0.39
CA SER A 169 17.73 16.13 0.72
C SER A 169 16.20 16.24 0.66
N LEU A 170 15.54 15.57 -0.29
CA LEU A 170 14.07 15.46 -0.33
C LEU A 170 13.51 14.67 0.86
N HIS A 171 14.24 13.67 1.35
CA HIS A 171 13.84 12.90 2.51
C HIS A 171 13.83 13.77 3.76
N TRP A 172 14.91 14.53 4.01
CA TRP A 172 14.98 15.48 5.13
C TRP A 172 13.93 16.59 5.02
N PHE A 173 13.77 17.19 3.84
CA PHE A 173 12.70 18.17 3.60
C PHE A 173 11.31 17.62 3.96
N SER A 174 11.03 16.37 3.59
CA SER A 174 9.74 15.72 3.88
C SER A 174 9.57 15.44 5.38
N LEU A 175 10.62 14.96 6.05
CA LEU A 175 10.63 14.72 7.49
C LEU A 175 10.36 16.00 8.26
N ASP A 176 11.11 17.07 7.99
CA ASP A 176 10.97 18.36 8.65
C ASP A 176 9.60 19.00 8.44
N SER A 177 9.03 18.83 7.25
CA SER A 177 7.69 19.31 6.96
C SER A 177 6.63 18.56 7.77
N ILE A 178 6.78 17.25 7.94
CA ILE A 178 5.86 16.43 8.71
C ILE A 178 6.04 16.66 10.21
N THR A 179 7.27 16.65 10.73
CA THR A 179 7.57 16.83 12.16
C THR A 179 7.21 18.24 12.61
N GLY A 180 7.57 19.26 11.84
CA GLY A 180 7.19 20.64 12.13
C GLY A 180 5.67 20.85 12.12
N PHE A 181 4.95 20.18 11.22
CA PHE A 181 3.49 20.28 11.17
C PHE A 181 2.83 19.58 12.37
N LEU A 182 3.35 18.43 12.79
CA LEU A 182 2.78 17.62 13.88
C LEU A 182 3.15 18.11 15.27
N TYR A 183 4.39 18.55 15.47
CA TYR A 183 4.96 18.86 16.79
C TYR A 183 5.32 20.34 16.97
N GLY A 184 5.25 21.14 15.89
CA GLY A 184 5.68 22.54 15.89
C GLY A 184 7.16 22.73 15.54
N ASP A 185 7.53 23.97 15.25
CA ASP A 185 8.81 24.36 14.63
C ASP A 185 10.07 24.10 15.49
N LYS A 186 9.91 23.75 16.78
CA LYS A 186 11.04 23.49 17.70
C LYS A 186 11.67 22.09 17.55
N HIS A 187 11.16 21.27 16.62
CA HIS A 187 11.55 19.87 16.46
C HIS A 187 11.97 19.49 15.02
N GLY A 188 12.21 20.46 14.14
CA GLY A 188 12.78 20.22 12.80
C GLY A 188 14.28 19.97 12.86
N GLU A 189 14.78 18.98 12.12
CA GLU A 189 16.17 18.52 12.14
C GLU A 189 17.11 19.45 11.36
N LEU A 190 16.62 20.23 10.38
CA LEU A 190 17.45 21.13 9.56
C LEU A 190 17.96 22.40 10.28
N MET A 191 17.80 22.50 11.60
CA MET A 191 18.47 23.52 12.42
C MET A 191 19.71 23.01 13.17
N HIS A 192 20.15 21.76 12.90
CA HIS A 192 21.37 21.19 13.46
C HIS A 192 22.33 20.67 12.41
#